data_AF-A0A6V8K6F7-F1
#
_entry.id   AF-A0A6V8K6F7-F1
#
_cell.length_a   1.000
_cell.length_b   1.000
_cell.length_c   1.000
_cell.angle_alpha   90.00
_cell.angle_beta   90.00
_cell.angle_gamma   90.00
#
_symmetry.space_group_name_H-M   'P 1'
#
loop_
_entity.id
_entity.type
_entity.pdbx_description
1 polymer ?
#
loop_
_entity_poly.entity_id
_entity_poly.type
_entity_poly.pdbx_seq_one_letter_code
_entity_poly.pdbx_strand_id
1 'polypeptide(L)'
;MDVVEAHGTGTTLGDPIEAQAIIATYGQGRSDDRPLWLGSVKSNIGHTQGAAGVAGIIKIAMAMRHGELPATLHVDAPTPHVDWEAGGTRLLTEPQPWKVNGKPRRAGISSFGASGTNAHVVIEEAPEAEEAAVPAPYDGAVLPWILSGRSEVAVRAQAASLAAAVEDSDPLSVGWSLLTSRSTLDWRAVVVGAGREELLAGLDSVVVPGRVVAGDRGPVLVFPGQGSQWLGMGVELLDQSPVFAARMVECGRALSSYVDWSLVEVLRGGERLDRVDVVQPVLWAVMVSLAEVWRSYGVTPAAVVGHSQGRSRRRVWPVRCPWMTGRGWWRCGVGRCGRLRVVGRWRRWRFRRRKPLGCWPTFPRWVWRR
;
A
#
# COMPACT_ATOMS: atom_id res chain seq x y z
N MET A 1 -24.56 24.81 -17.31
CA MET A 1 -24.44 23.57 -18.08
C MET A 1 -23.73 23.92 -19.37
N ASP A 2 -22.59 23.31 -19.63
CA ASP A 2 -21.71 23.71 -20.74
C ASP A 2 -21.83 22.76 -21.93
N VAL A 3 -22.04 21.48 -21.66
CA VAL A 3 -22.18 20.41 -22.65
C VAL A 3 -23.32 19.46 -22.29
N VAL A 4 -23.97 18.87 -23.29
CA VAL A 4 -24.81 17.68 -23.15
C VAL A 4 -24.20 16.53 -23.95
N GLU A 5 -23.90 15.45 -23.25
CA GLU A 5 -23.69 14.13 -23.82
C GLU A 5 -25.06 13.51 -24.07
N ALA A 6 -25.48 13.55 -25.33
CA ALA A 6 -26.80 13.10 -25.76
C ALA A 6 -26.96 11.59 -25.69
N HIS A 7 -28.21 11.14 -25.68
CA HIS A 7 -28.54 9.77 -26.03
C HIS A 7 -28.09 9.47 -27.46
N GLY A 8 -28.33 10.39 -28.42
CA GLY A 8 -27.60 10.52 -29.68
C GLY A 8 -27.37 9.20 -30.41
N THR A 9 -28.46 8.54 -30.79
CA THR A 9 -28.46 7.20 -31.38
C THR A 9 -28.25 7.17 -32.89
N GLY A 10 -28.27 8.34 -33.55
CA GLY A 10 -28.19 8.41 -35.00
C GLY A 10 -29.52 8.05 -35.67
N THR A 11 -30.65 8.14 -34.96
CA THR A 11 -31.95 7.75 -35.53
C THR A 11 -32.63 8.94 -36.18
N THR A 12 -33.23 8.72 -37.36
CA THR A 12 -33.92 9.76 -38.13
C THR A 12 -35.04 10.44 -37.33
N LEU A 13 -35.74 9.68 -36.48
CA LEU A 13 -36.83 10.20 -35.65
C LEU A 13 -36.34 10.72 -34.29
N GLY A 14 -35.47 9.99 -33.61
CA GLY A 14 -35.12 10.28 -32.22
C GLY A 14 -34.18 11.48 -32.07
N ASP A 15 -33.21 11.61 -32.96
CA ASP A 15 -32.20 12.67 -32.85
C ASP A 15 -32.80 14.09 -32.96
N PRO A 16 -33.74 14.37 -33.89
CA PRO A 16 -34.44 15.66 -33.90
C PRO A 16 -35.25 15.93 -32.63
N ILE A 17 -35.95 14.92 -32.11
CA ILE A 17 -36.76 15.04 -30.87
C ILE A 17 -35.85 15.39 -29.68
N GLU A 18 -34.72 14.70 -29.55
CA GLU A 18 -33.76 14.95 -28.48
C GLU A 18 -33.13 16.35 -28.60
N ALA A 19 -32.65 16.71 -29.79
CA ALA A 19 -32.02 18.00 -30.01
C ALA A 19 -32.98 19.17 -29.73
N GLN A 20 -34.24 19.08 -30.18
CA GLN A 20 -35.27 20.08 -29.90
C GLN A 20 -35.54 20.21 -28.40
N ALA A 21 -35.63 19.10 -27.66
CA ALA A 21 -35.81 19.14 -26.21
C ALA A 21 -34.63 19.81 -25.49
N ILE A 22 -33.40 19.56 -25.95
CA ILE A 22 -32.19 20.19 -25.42
C ILE A 22 -32.17 21.70 -25.73
N ILE A 23 -32.49 22.08 -26.97
CA ILE A 23 -32.54 23.48 -27.41
C ILE A 23 -33.60 24.26 -26.62
N ALA A 24 -34.80 23.69 -26.42
CA ALA A 24 -35.90 24.30 -25.70
C ALA A 24 -35.63 24.47 -24.19
N THR A 25 -34.66 23.73 -23.64
CA THR A 25 -34.32 23.76 -22.22
C THR A 25 -32.98 24.45 -21.97
N TYR A 26 -31.88 23.79 -22.30
CA TYR A 26 -30.52 24.26 -22.03
C TYR A 26 -29.98 25.23 -23.08
N GLY A 27 -30.58 25.28 -24.28
CA GLY A 27 -30.19 26.14 -25.38
C GLY A 27 -30.76 27.56 -25.34
N GLN A 28 -31.75 27.82 -24.48
CA GLN A 28 -32.40 29.13 -24.37
C GLN A 28 -31.54 30.15 -23.61
N GLY A 29 -31.61 31.43 -24.03
CA GLY A 29 -30.96 32.55 -23.35
C GLY A 29 -29.43 32.49 -23.30
N ARG A 30 -28.81 31.74 -24.22
CA ARG A 30 -27.35 31.65 -24.35
C ARG A 30 -26.84 32.61 -25.40
N SER A 31 -25.65 33.14 -25.15
CA SER A 31 -24.92 33.98 -26.10
C SER A 31 -24.04 33.14 -27.04
N ASP A 32 -23.71 33.71 -28.20
CA ASP A 32 -22.92 33.02 -29.24
C ASP A 32 -21.48 32.65 -28.83
N ASP A 33 -20.94 33.35 -27.83
CA ASP A 33 -19.63 33.07 -27.23
C ASP A 33 -19.67 31.91 -26.23
N ARG A 34 -20.87 31.49 -25.80
CA ARG A 34 -21.07 30.43 -24.80
C ARG A 34 -22.21 29.48 -25.18
N PRO A 35 -22.13 28.84 -26.35
CA PRO A 35 -23.14 27.87 -26.74
C PRO A 35 -23.19 26.70 -25.75
N LEU A 36 -24.29 25.96 -25.79
CA LEU A 36 -24.36 24.62 -25.26
C LEU A 36 -23.73 23.70 -26.29
N TRP A 37 -22.69 22.99 -25.89
CA TRP A 37 -22.09 21.98 -26.74
C TRP A 37 -22.91 20.69 -26.72
N LEU A 38 -23.08 20.05 -27.87
CA LEU A 38 -23.85 18.80 -28.02
C LEU A 38 -23.01 17.75 -28.73
N GLY A 39 -22.92 16.54 -28.17
CA GLY A 39 -22.26 15.41 -28.81
C GLY A 39 -22.71 14.06 -28.26
N SER A 40 -22.21 12.97 -28.82
CA SER A 40 -22.51 11.60 -28.37
C SER A 40 -21.29 10.70 -28.49
N VAL A 41 -20.98 9.91 -27.47
CA VAL A 41 -19.92 8.88 -27.49
C VAL A 41 -20.24 7.76 -28.47
N LYS A 42 -21.52 7.59 -28.84
CA LYS A 42 -21.96 6.53 -29.75
C LYS A 42 -21.42 6.71 -31.15
N SER A 43 -21.04 7.93 -31.56
CA SER A 43 -20.35 8.14 -32.82
C SER A 43 -18.96 7.49 -32.87
N ASN A 44 -18.35 7.19 -31.72
CA ASN A 44 -17.01 6.61 -31.63
C ASN A 44 -17.04 5.09 -31.40
N ILE A 45 -17.95 4.63 -30.53
CA ILE A 45 -17.97 3.23 -30.06
C ILE A 45 -19.30 2.50 -30.31
N GLY A 46 -20.22 3.13 -31.04
CA GLY A 46 -21.57 2.60 -31.27
C GLY A 46 -22.44 2.59 -30.02
N HIS A 47 -23.61 1.97 -30.12
CA HIS A 47 -24.56 1.88 -29.01
C HIS A 47 -24.26 0.66 -28.12
N THR A 48 -23.60 0.89 -26.97
CA THR A 48 -23.20 -0.15 -26.00
C THR A 48 -24.34 -0.67 -25.09
N GLN A 49 -25.58 -0.56 -25.58
CA GLN A 49 -26.81 -0.99 -24.88
C GLN A 49 -26.84 -0.61 -23.39
N GLY A 50 -26.85 -1.59 -22.48
CA GLY A 50 -26.90 -1.37 -21.04
C GLY A 50 -25.75 -0.54 -20.47
N ALA A 51 -24.64 -0.39 -21.20
CA ALA A 51 -23.50 0.44 -20.81
C ALA A 51 -23.50 1.85 -21.43
N ALA A 52 -24.51 2.21 -22.24
CA ALA A 52 -24.51 3.46 -23.00
C ALA A 52 -24.45 4.71 -22.11
N GLY A 53 -25.23 4.73 -21.02
CA GLY A 53 -25.24 5.87 -20.09
C GLY A 53 -23.91 6.04 -19.36
N VAL A 54 -23.32 4.95 -18.86
CA VAL A 54 -22.03 5.02 -18.15
C VAL A 54 -20.86 5.34 -19.08
N ALA A 55 -20.91 4.92 -20.35
CA ALA A 55 -19.94 5.35 -21.36
C ALA A 55 -19.95 6.88 -21.55
N GLY A 56 -21.13 7.49 -21.58
CA GLY A 56 -21.28 8.95 -21.61
C GLY A 56 -20.70 9.64 -20.37
N ILE A 57 -20.96 9.07 -19.17
CA ILE A 57 -20.37 9.57 -17.92
C ILE A 57 -18.83 9.50 -17.96
N ILE A 58 -18.25 8.39 -18.44
CA ILE A 58 -16.80 8.22 -18.56
C ILE A 58 -16.22 9.26 -19.52
N LYS A 59 -16.84 9.45 -20.70
CA LYS A 59 -16.43 10.48 -21.67
C LYS A 59 -16.36 11.86 -21.02
N ILE A 60 -17.42 12.27 -20.32
CA ILE A 60 -17.48 13.59 -19.70
C ILE A 60 -16.49 13.71 -18.53
N ALA A 61 -16.34 12.68 -17.69
CA ALA A 61 -15.35 12.69 -16.61
C ALA A 61 -13.92 12.86 -17.14
N MET A 62 -13.59 12.17 -18.25
CA MET A 62 -12.31 12.33 -18.93
C MET A 62 -12.18 13.72 -19.57
N ALA A 63 -13.24 14.23 -20.21
CA ALA A 63 -13.25 15.58 -20.77
C ALA A 63 -12.98 16.66 -19.70
N MET A 64 -13.57 16.53 -18.50
CA MET A 64 -13.28 17.41 -17.37
C MET A 64 -11.82 17.28 -16.91
N ARG A 65 -11.30 16.06 -16.79
CA ARG A 65 -9.92 15.78 -16.38
C ARG A 65 -8.90 16.38 -17.36
N HIS A 66 -9.18 16.30 -18.65
CA HIS A 66 -8.27 16.78 -19.70
C HIS A 66 -8.53 18.23 -20.12
N GLY A 67 -9.64 18.84 -19.71
CA GLY A 67 -9.96 20.22 -20.08
C GLY A 67 -10.32 20.38 -21.56
N GLU A 68 -10.88 19.35 -22.19
CA GLU A 68 -11.21 19.32 -23.61
C GLU A 68 -12.49 18.51 -23.86
N LEU A 69 -13.38 19.04 -24.70
CA LEU A 69 -14.55 18.33 -25.22
C LEU A 69 -14.16 17.65 -26.54
N PRO A 70 -14.18 16.30 -26.63
CA PRO A 70 -13.88 15.60 -27.87
C PRO A 70 -15.03 15.71 -28.87
N ALA A 71 -14.69 15.69 -30.16
CA ALA A 71 -15.65 15.79 -31.25
C ALA A 71 -16.62 14.58 -31.30
N THR A 72 -17.85 14.86 -31.71
CA THR A 72 -18.81 13.87 -32.20
C THR A 72 -18.53 13.61 -33.68
N LEU A 73 -18.50 12.34 -34.08
CA LEU A 73 -18.09 11.92 -35.42
C LEU A 73 -19.31 11.74 -36.34
N HIS A 74 -19.03 11.61 -37.65
CA HIS A 74 -20.02 11.33 -38.70
C HIS A 74 -21.08 12.42 -38.89
N VAL A 75 -20.70 13.67 -38.66
CA VAL A 75 -21.54 14.85 -38.92
C VAL A 75 -21.00 15.56 -40.17
N ASP A 76 -21.53 15.23 -41.34
CA ASP A 76 -21.24 15.96 -42.58
C ASP A 76 -21.95 17.32 -42.60
N ALA A 77 -23.21 17.33 -42.17
CA ALA A 77 -24.00 18.52 -41.89
C ALA A 77 -24.98 18.24 -40.74
N PRO A 78 -25.35 19.24 -39.92
CA PRO A 78 -26.41 19.10 -38.93
C PRO A 78 -27.73 18.66 -39.59
N THR A 79 -28.54 17.86 -38.90
CA THR A 79 -29.83 17.42 -39.45
C THR A 79 -30.74 18.62 -39.76
N PRO A 80 -31.38 18.68 -40.95
CA PRO A 80 -32.25 19.80 -41.34
C PRO A 80 -33.59 19.79 -40.60
N HIS A 81 -33.87 18.74 -39.81
CA HIS A 81 -35.10 18.60 -39.01
C HIS A 81 -35.03 19.29 -37.65
N VAL A 82 -33.94 20.04 -37.39
CA VAL A 82 -33.72 20.81 -36.18
C VAL A 82 -33.36 22.23 -36.61
N ASP A 83 -34.02 23.21 -36.00
CA ASP A 83 -33.65 24.62 -36.15
C ASP A 83 -32.47 24.93 -35.21
N TRP A 84 -31.26 24.82 -35.75
CA TRP A 84 -30.02 25.06 -35.00
C TRP A 84 -29.73 26.55 -34.79
N GLU A 85 -30.37 27.44 -35.56
CA GLU A 85 -30.20 28.90 -35.43
C GLU A 85 -31.10 29.46 -34.31
N ALA A 86 -32.26 28.85 -34.07
CA ALA A 86 -33.20 29.25 -33.02
C ALA A 86 -32.70 28.97 -31.58
N GLY A 87 -31.54 28.35 -31.40
CA GLY A 87 -31.02 27.99 -30.09
C GLY A 87 -29.52 28.19 -29.97
N GLY A 88 -29.04 28.60 -28.79
CA GLY A 88 -27.61 28.69 -28.53
C GLY A 88 -26.95 27.33 -28.31
N THR A 89 -27.30 26.30 -29.09
CA THR A 89 -26.74 24.94 -29.02
C THR A 89 -25.96 24.63 -30.29
N ARG A 90 -24.74 24.10 -30.16
CA ARG A 90 -23.87 23.76 -31.28
C ARG A 90 -23.38 22.31 -31.19
N LEU A 91 -23.38 21.61 -32.31
CA LEU A 91 -22.78 20.28 -32.41
C LEU A 91 -21.26 20.37 -32.24
N LEU A 92 -20.67 19.46 -31.47
CA LEU A 92 -19.23 19.34 -31.25
C LEU A 92 -18.57 18.64 -32.45
N THR A 93 -18.55 19.25 -33.63
CA THR A 93 -17.94 18.64 -34.83
C THR A 93 -16.40 18.67 -34.80
N GLU A 94 -15.82 19.49 -33.91
CA GLU A 94 -14.39 19.61 -33.69
C GLU A 94 -14.10 19.61 -32.18
N PRO A 95 -12.90 19.16 -31.73
CA PRO A 95 -12.52 19.26 -30.33
C PRO A 95 -12.53 20.71 -29.84
N GLN A 96 -13.06 20.94 -28.63
CA GLN A 96 -13.17 22.28 -28.04
C GLN A 96 -12.49 22.35 -26.67
N PRO A 97 -11.63 23.35 -26.41
CA PRO A 97 -11.10 23.57 -25.07
C PRO A 97 -12.23 23.80 -24.05
N TRP A 98 -12.23 23.05 -22.95
CA TRP A 98 -13.20 23.18 -21.87
C TRP A 98 -12.54 23.80 -20.64
N LYS A 99 -12.29 25.11 -20.76
CA LYS A 99 -11.62 25.90 -19.73
C LYS A 99 -12.57 26.25 -18.59
N VAL A 100 -12.04 26.28 -17.37
CA VAL A 100 -12.72 26.81 -16.20
C VAL A 100 -12.91 28.32 -16.38
N ASN A 101 -14.13 28.83 -16.16
CA ASN A 101 -14.49 30.23 -16.41
C ASN A 101 -15.07 30.92 -15.15
N GLY A 102 -14.47 30.68 -14.00
CA GLY A 102 -14.95 31.17 -12.70
C GLY A 102 -16.22 30.47 -12.20
N LYS A 103 -16.65 29.41 -12.89
CA LYS A 103 -17.71 28.49 -12.45
C LYS A 103 -17.26 27.04 -12.69
N PRO A 104 -17.67 26.10 -11.83
CA PRO A 104 -17.44 24.68 -12.06
C PRO A 104 -18.00 24.25 -13.41
N ARG A 105 -17.22 23.49 -14.17
CA ARG A 105 -17.66 22.89 -15.43
C ARG A 105 -18.79 21.90 -15.15
N ARG A 106 -19.86 21.96 -15.94
CA ARG A 106 -21.05 21.11 -15.76
C ARG A 106 -21.51 20.48 -17.07
N ALA A 107 -21.89 19.22 -17.01
CA ALA A 107 -22.38 18.47 -18.16
C ALA A 107 -23.67 17.70 -17.83
N GLY A 108 -24.58 17.66 -18.80
CA GLY A 108 -25.74 16.78 -18.79
C GLY A 108 -25.42 15.50 -19.55
N ILE A 109 -25.87 14.35 -19.05
CA ILE A 109 -25.79 13.05 -19.74
C ILE A 109 -27.18 12.47 -19.84
N SER A 110 -27.65 12.24 -21.08
CA SER A 110 -28.97 11.70 -21.37
C SER A 110 -28.91 10.23 -21.81
N SER A 111 -29.87 9.43 -21.37
CA SER A 111 -30.08 8.06 -21.85
C SER A 111 -31.56 7.72 -21.86
N PHE A 112 -32.08 7.32 -23.02
CA PHE A 112 -33.51 7.02 -23.22
C PHE A 112 -33.69 5.55 -23.58
N GLY A 113 -34.39 4.81 -22.72
CA GLY A 113 -34.64 3.39 -22.93
C GLY A 113 -35.79 3.17 -23.88
N ALA A 114 -35.71 2.12 -24.70
CA ALA A 114 -36.79 1.72 -25.62
C ALA A 114 -38.12 1.40 -24.88
N SER A 115 -38.07 1.10 -23.58
CA SER A 115 -39.26 0.94 -22.72
C SER A 115 -39.98 2.25 -22.38
N GLY A 116 -39.45 3.41 -22.81
CA GLY A 116 -39.94 4.73 -22.46
C GLY A 116 -39.38 5.30 -21.15
N THR A 117 -38.47 4.59 -20.47
CA THR A 117 -37.79 5.11 -19.28
C THR A 117 -36.65 6.04 -19.68
N ASN A 118 -36.68 7.27 -19.17
CA ASN A 118 -35.69 8.30 -19.48
C ASN A 118 -34.83 8.60 -18.25
N ALA A 119 -33.54 8.81 -18.45
CA ALA A 119 -32.61 9.27 -17.44
C ALA A 119 -31.82 10.48 -17.96
N HIS A 120 -31.67 11.49 -17.12
CA HIS A 120 -30.78 12.63 -17.35
C HIS A 120 -30.00 12.92 -16.07
N VAL A 121 -28.68 12.89 -16.13
CA VAL A 121 -27.80 13.14 -14.99
C VAL A 121 -27.00 14.41 -15.25
N VAL A 122 -26.86 15.23 -14.21
CA VAL A 122 -25.97 16.38 -14.22
C VAL A 122 -24.71 16.03 -13.42
N ILE A 123 -23.54 16.17 -14.02
CA ILE A 123 -22.26 16.04 -13.31
C ILE A 123 -21.49 17.36 -13.35
N GLU A 124 -20.75 17.60 -12.29
CA GLU A 124 -19.94 18.80 -12.07
C GLU A 124 -18.49 18.38 -11.84
N GLU A 125 -17.54 19.25 -12.20
CA GLU A 125 -16.13 19.00 -11.91
C GLU A 125 -15.89 18.80 -10.41
N ALA A 126 -14.90 17.97 -10.07
CA ALA A 126 -14.48 17.82 -8.70
C ALA A 126 -13.94 19.17 -8.16
N PRO A 127 -14.15 19.48 -6.87
CA PRO A 127 -13.52 20.65 -6.26
C PRO A 127 -12.00 20.57 -6.42
N GLU A 128 -11.36 21.72 -6.51
CA GLU A 128 -9.90 21.81 -6.55
C GLU A 128 -9.34 21.08 -5.32
N ALA A 129 -8.51 20.07 -5.56
CA ALA A 129 -7.87 19.35 -4.48
C ALA A 129 -6.87 20.30 -3.82
N GLU A 130 -6.93 20.42 -2.49
CA GLU A 130 -5.84 21.06 -1.76
C GLU A 130 -4.53 20.38 -2.15
N GLU A 131 -3.54 21.17 -2.57
CA GLU A 131 -2.21 20.64 -2.89
C GLU A 131 -1.69 19.88 -1.67
N ALA A 132 -1.71 18.54 -1.76
CA ALA A 132 -1.15 17.71 -0.73
C ALA A 132 0.32 18.10 -0.57
N ALA A 133 0.72 18.38 0.67
CA ALA A 133 2.10 18.75 0.97
C ALA A 133 3.05 17.77 0.29
N VAL A 134 3.93 18.29 -0.57
CA VAL A 134 4.92 17.48 -1.28
C VAL A 134 5.74 16.76 -0.21
N PRO A 135 5.74 15.42 -0.18
CA PRO A 135 6.57 14.67 0.76
C PRO A 135 8.03 15.11 0.61
N ALA A 136 8.78 15.09 1.71
CA ALA A 136 10.22 15.33 1.64
C ALA A 136 10.83 14.44 0.54
N PRO A 137 11.78 14.96 -0.27
CA PRO A 137 12.40 14.18 -1.33
C PRO A 137 12.94 12.86 -0.78
N TYR A 138 12.68 11.80 -1.51
CA TYR A 138 13.27 10.50 -1.24
C TYR A 138 14.81 10.62 -1.24
N ASP A 139 15.44 10.28 -0.12
CA ASP A 139 16.87 10.49 0.15
C ASP A 139 17.76 9.30 -0.24
N GLY A 140 17.21 8.32 -0.98
CA GLY A 140 17.92 7.10 -1.36
C GLY A 140 17.77 5.95 -0.36
N ALA A 141 16.94 6.09 0.68
CA ALA A 141 16.68 5.01 1.64
C ALA A 141 16.08 3.75 0.99
N VAL A 142 16.61 2.57 1.29
CA VAL A 142 16.10 1.29 0.73
C VAL A 142 14.57 1.15 0.85
N LEU A 143 13.88 0.97 -0.30
CA LEU A 143 12.42 0.83 -0.37
C LEU A 143 11.98 -0.61 -0.68
N PRO A 144 10.88 -1.07 -0.06
CA PRO A 144 10.20 -2.30 -0.48
C PRO A 144 9.03 -2.00 -1.43
N TRP A 145 9.09 -2.52 -2.65
CA TRP A 145 7.94 -2.62 -3.55
C TRP A 145 7.26 -3.98 -3.40
N ILE A 146 6.05 -3.98 -2.86
CA ILE A 146 5.29 -5.19 -2.53
C ILE A 146 4.32 -5.50 -3.67
N LEU A 147 4.44 -6.69 -4.25
CA LEU A 147 3.55 -7.18 -5.29
C LEU A 147 2.76 -8.37 -4.79
N SER A 148 1.50 -8.48 -5.23
CA SER A 148 0.72 -9.68 -4.95
C SER A 148 -0.28 -10.02 -6.06
N GLY A 149 -0.61 -11.31 -6.16
CA GLY A 149 -1.49 -11.86 -7.20
C GLY A 149 -2.21 -13.12 -6.74
N ARG A 150 -3.19 -13.58 -7.53
CA ARG A 150 -3.88 -14.87 -7.29
C ARG A 150 -3.10 -16.08 -7.83
N SER A 151 -2.04 -15.85 -8.58
CA SER A 151 -1.11 -16.85 -9.11
C SER A 151 0.29 -16.25 -9.25
N GLU A 152 1.31 -17.09 -9.42
CA GLU A 152 2.66 -16.65 -9.76
C GLU A 152 2.67 -15.81 -11.05
N VAL A 153 1.97 -16.28 -12.09
CA VAL A 153 1.86 -15.58 -13.38
C VAL A 153 1.26 -14.19 -13.21
N ALA A 154 0.24 -14.04 -12.35
CA ALA A 154 -0.37 -12.74 -12.08
C ALA A 154 0.60 -11.78 -11.38
N VAL A 155 1.50 -12.26 -10.50
CA VAL A 155 2.53 -11.43 -9.88
C VAL A 155 3.55 -10.95 -10.92
N ARG A 156 3.99 -11.84 -11.82
CA ARG A 156 4.92 -11.48 -12.91
C ARG A 156 4.30 -10.48 -13.88
N ALA A 157 3.04 -10.68 -14.27
CA ALA A 157 2.30 -9.74 -15.10
C ALA A 157 2.13 -8.37 -14.40
N GLN A 158 1.86 -8.37 -13.09
CA GLN A 158 1.78 -7.15 -12.29
C GLN A 158 3.13 -6.43 -12.22
N ALA A 159 4.24 -7.15 -12.13
CA ALA A 159 5.58 -6.55 -12.14
C ALA A 159 5.88 -5.85 -13.48
N ALA A 160 5.59 -6.52 -14.60
CA ALA A 160 5.77 -5.94 -15.93
C ALA A 160 4.86 -4.71 -16.16
N SER A 161 3.58 -4.80 -15.76
CA SER A 161 2.65 -3.67 -15.84
C SER A 161 3.06 -2.52 -14.94
N LEU A 162 3.64 -2.79 -13.77
CA LEU A 162 4.13 -1.77 -12.86
C LEU A 162 5.34 -1.06 -13.47
N ALA A 163 6.33 -1.80 -13.97
CA ALA A 163 7.52 -1.24 -14.59
C ALA A 163 7.18 -0.26 -15.71
N ALA A 164 6.23 -0.62 -16.59
CA ALA A 164 5.77 0.26 -17.67
C ALA A 164 4.97 1.49 -17.19
N ALA A 165 4.29 1.40 -16.05
CA ALA A 165 3.41 2.47 -15.57
C ALA A 165 4.12 3.52 -14.71
N VAL A 166 5.30 3.20 -14.15
CA VAL A 166 5.96 4.04 -13.13
C VAL A 166 7.35 4.52 -13.52
N GLU A 167 7.72 4.43 -14.80
CA GLU A 167 9.03 4.84 -15.32
C GLU A 167 9.46 6.24 -14.85
N ASP A 168 8.53 7.20 -14.82
CA ASP A 168 8.76 8.58 -14.38
C ASP A 168 8.22 8.92 -12.98
N SER A 169 7.59 7.95 -12.28
CA SER A 169 6.92 8.21 -10.99
C SER A 169 7.88 8.15 -9.80
N ASP A 170 7.70 9.00 -8.78
CA ASP A 170 8.52 8.95 -7.54
C ASP A 170 8.49 7.55 -6.86
N PRO A 171 9.65 6.90 -6.61
CA PRO A 171 9.68 5.54 -6.08
C PRO A 171 9.03 5.36 -4.70
N LEU A 172 9.10 6.38 -3.83
CA LEU A 172 8.47 6.36 -2.53
C LEU A 172 6.93 6.35 -2.66
N SER A 173 6.39 7.23 -3.51
CA SER A 173 4.97 7.31 -3.82
C SER A 173 4.43 6.00 -4.43
N VAL A 174 5.22 5.33 -5.27
CA VAL A 174 4.90 4.01 -5.81
C VAL A 174 4.83 2.97 -4.69
N GLY A 175 5.86 2.88 -3.85
CA GLY A 175 5.90 1.94 -2.72
C GLY A 175 4.73 2.14 -1.75
N TRP A 176 4.43 3.41 -1.42
CA TRP A 176 3.28 3.78 -0.60
C TRP A 176 1.96 3.34 -1.22
N SER A 177 1.78 3.56 -2.53
CA SER A 177 0.58 3.18 -3.25
C SER A 177 0.40 1.66 -3.30
N LEU A 178 1.48 0.90 -3.50
CA LEU A 178 1.44 -0.57 -3.46
C LEU A 178 1.02 -1.10 -2.09
N LEU A 179 1.39 -0.42 -1.01
CA LEU A 179 1.04 -0.82 0.36
C LEU A 179 -0.41 -0.44 0.73
N THR A 180 -0.86 0.75 0.33
CA THR A 180 -2.09 1.35 0.89
C THR A 180 -3.30 1.29 -0.04
N SER A 181 -3.10 1.15 -1.35
CA SER A 181 -4.16 1.21 -2.36
C SER A 181 -4.34 -0.10 -3.13
N ARG A 182 -3.66 -1.18 -2.72
CA ARG A 182 -3.75 -2.49 -3.36
C ARG A 182 -4.10 -3.57 -2.35
N SER A 183 -4.96 -4.49 -2.76
CA SER A 183 -5.28 -5.68 -1.98
C SER A 183 -4.05 -6.57 -1.84
N THR A 184 -3.81 -7.13 -0.65
CA THR A 184 -2.76 -8.12 -0.43
C THR A 184 -3.27 -9.53 -0.71
N LEU A 185 -2.77 -10.17 -1.76
CA LEU A 185 -3.18 -11.51 -2.21
C LEU A 185 -2.19 -12.61 -1.78
N ASP A 186 -2.50 -13.86 -2.11
CA ASP A 186 -1.78 -15.04 -1.60
C ASP A 186 -0.39 -15.22 -2.20
N TRP A 187 -0.20 -14.96 -3.50
CA TRP A 187 1.11 -15.01 -4.11
C TRP A 187 1.77 -13.66 -3.96
N ARG A 188 2.97 -13.60 -3.39
CA ARG A 188 3.62 -12.35 -3.04
C ARG A 188 5.07 -12.35 -3.49
N ALA A 189 5.53 -11.18 -3.91
CA ALA A 189 6.94 -10.88 -4.14
C ALA A 189 7.24 -9.51 -3.52
N VAL A 190 8.49 -9.31 -3.10
CA VAL A 190 8.97 -8.02 -2.63
C VAL A 190 10.25 -7.72 -3.38
N VAL A 191 10.28 -6.59 -4.06
CA VAL A 191 11.49 -6.02 -4.65
C VAL A 191 12.03 -4.98 -3.69
N VAL A 192 13.33 -5.02 -3.42
CA VAL A 192 14.00 -4.11 -2.48
C VAL A 192 15.13 -3.43 -3.20
N GLY A 193 15.20 -2.09 -3.14
CA GLY A 193 16.25 -1.32 -3.80
C GLY A 193 16.38 0.10 -3.27
N ALA A 194 17.59 0.65 -3.34
CA ALA A 194 17.95 2.01 -2.98
C ALA A 194 17.80 2.96 -4.19
N GLY A 195 16.58 3.07 -4.72
CA GLY A 195 16.24 3.98 -5.80
C GLY A 195 15.63 3.31 -7.03
N ARG A 196 15.27 4.15 -8.00
CA ARG A 196 14.45 3.76 -9.16
C ARG A 196 15.08 2.62 -9.97
N GLU A 197 16.35 2.74 -10.31
CA GLU A 197 17.04 1.80 -11.20
C GLU A 197 17.05 0.37 -10.62
N GLU A 198 17.45 0.23 -9.35
CA GLU A 198 17.44 -1.06 -8.66
C GLU A 198 16.03 -1.66 -8.54
N LEU A 199 15.03 -0.82 -8.26
CA LEU A 199 13.63 -1.25 -8.15
C LEU A 199 13.07 -1.73 -9.49
N LEU A 200 13.36 -1.02 -10.58
CA LEU A 200 12.94 -1.44 -11.92
C LEU A 200 13.65 -2.72 -12.38
N ALA A 201 14.97 -2.83 -12.15
CA ALA A 201 15.72 -4.05 -12.44
C ALA A 201 15.20 -5.25 -11.62
N GLY A 202 14.81 -5.02 -10.37
CA GLY A 202 14.21 -6.04 -9.52
C GLY A 202 12.78 -6.44 -9.95
N LEU A 203 12.02 -5.56 -10.61
CA LEU A 203 10.74 -5.93 -11.22
C LEU A 203 10.92 -6.83 -12.45
N ASP A 204 11.90 -6.53 -13.29
CA ASP A 204 12.23 -7.33 -14.48
C ASP A 204 12.64 -8.76 -14.10
N SER A 205 13.43 -8.87 -13.04
CA SER A 205 13.94 -10.15 -12.51
C SER A 205 13.12 -10.72 -11.34
N VAL A 206 11.85 -10.30 -11.18
CA VAL A 206 11.08 -10.61 -9.97
C VAL A 206 11.00 -12.12 -9.69
N VAL A 207 11.39 -12.49 -8.48
CA VAL A 207 11.28 -13.86 -7.98
C VAL A 207 10.04 -13.94 -7.10
N VAL A 208 9.14 -14.87 -7.44
CA VAL A 208 7.96 -15.16 -6.63
C VAL A 208 8.29 -16.36 -5.73
N PRO A 209 8.66 -16.16 -4.44
CA PRO A 209 9.10 -17.23 -3.56
C PRO A 209 8.03 -18.30 -3.31
N GLY A 210 6.75 -17.95 -3.49
CA GLY A 210 5.64 -18.89 -3.45
C GLY A 210 4.33 -18.27 -2.97
N ARG A 211 3.36 -19.15 -2.75
CA ARG A 211 2.06 -18.80 -2.18
C ARG A 211 2.15 -18.75 -0.66
N VAL A 212 1.72 -17.65 -0.07
CA VAL A 212 1.51 -17.54 1.38
C VAL A 212 0.33 -18.44 1.75
N VAL A 213 0.61 -19.47 2.53
CA VAL A 213 -0.43 -20.25 3.23
C VAL A 213 -0.66 -19.56 4.57
N ALA A 214 -1.77 -18.85 4.69
CA ALA A 214 -2.09 -18.15 5.94
C ALA A 214 -2.15 -19.14 7.11
N GLY A 215 -1.31 -18.90 8.11
CA GLY A 215 -1.44 -19.52 9.43
C GLY A 215 -1.86 -18.46 10.44
N ASP A 216 -2.80 -18.78 11.32
CA ASP A 216 -3.28 -17.89 12.39
C ASP A 216 -2.24 -17.56 13.46
N ARG A 217 -0.98 -17.97 13.27
CA ARG A 217 0.10 -17.85 14.25
C ARG A 217 1.19 -17.02 13.61
N GLY A 218 1.48 -15.85 14.21
CA GLY A 218 2.59 -14.98 13.82
C GLY A 218 3.96 -15.68 13.84
N PRO A 219 5.03 -14.99 13.44
CA PRO A 219 6.34 -15.62 13.24
C PRO A 219 6.93 -16.15 14.54
N VAL A 220 7.88 -17.09 14.42
CA VAL A 220 8.72 -17.54 15.54
C VAL A 220 10.09 -16.90 15.41
N LEU A 221 10.50 -16.11 16.40
CA LEU A 221 11.86 -15.59 16.42
C LEU A 221 12.81 -16.66 16.97
N VAL A 222 13.83 -16.99 16.17
CA VAL A 222 14.85 -17.97 16.53
C VAL A 222 16.16 -17.24 16.83
N PHE A 223 16.71 -17.53 18.00
CA PHE A 223 17.92 -16.89 18.52
C PHE A 223 19.04 -17.93 18.61
N PRO A 224 19.95 -17.96 17.62
CA PRO A 224 21.03 -18.93 17.60
C PRO A 224 22.03 -18.70 18.74
N GLY A 225 22.93 -19.67 18.92
CA GLY A 225 24.09 -19.51 19.80
C GLY A 225 25.27 -18.88 19.07
N GLN A 226 26.47 -19.02 19.63
CA GLN A 226 27.72 -18.66 18.96
C GLN A 226 27.91 -19.43 17.63
N GLY A 227 28.53 -18.77 16.65
CA GLY A 227 28.76 -19.27 15.30
C GLY A 227 28.22 -18.33 14.20
N SER A 228 27.34 -17.39 14.55
CA SER A 228 26.75 -16.41 13.63
C SER A 228 27.48 -15.07 13.60
N GLN A 229 28.52 -14.88 14.40
CA GLN A 229 29.29 -13.64 14.46
C GLN A 229 30.15 -13.45 13.20
N TRP A 230 30.30 -12.20 12.79
CA TRP A 230 31.24 -11.78 11.75
C TRP A 230 31.71 -10.35 12.03
N LEU A 231 32.87 -9.97 11.50
CA LEU A 231 33.45 -8.63 11.70
C LEU A 231 32.61 -7.55 11.02
N GLY A 232 32.19 -6.53 11.78
CA GLY A 232 31.32 -5.46 11.27
C GLY A 232 29.82 -5.75 11.39
N MET A 233 29.43 -6.87 12.00
CA MET A 233 28.01 -7.19 12.19
C MET A 233 27.26 -6.06 12.91
N GLY A 234 26.17 -5.56 12.30
CA GLY A 234 25.31 -4.54 12.90
C GLY A 234 25.90 -3.12 12.96
N VAL A 235 27.09 -2.86 12.41
CA VAL A 235 27.67 -1.50 12.37
C VAL A 235 26.80 -0.58 11.51
N GLU A 236 26.43 -0.99 10.31
CA GLU A 236 25.54 -0.22 9.45
C GLU A 236 24.17 0.06 10.11
N LEU A 237 23.63 -0.92 10.84
CA LEU A 237 22.40 -0.76 11.60
C LEU A 237 22.53 0.20 12.79
N LEU A 238 23.72 0.34 13.39
CA LEU A 238 23.96 1.38 14.40
C LEU A 238 23.83 2.78 13.79
N ASP A 239 24.21 2.94 12.52
CA ASP A 239 24.23 4.23 11.85
C ASP A 239 22.87 4.56 11.22
N GLN A 240 22.18 3.57 10.66
CA GLN A 240 20.94 3.77 9.88
C GLN A 240 19.65 3.50 10.67
N SER A 241 19.69 2.72 11.77
CA SER A 241 18.49 2.37 12.54
C SER A 241 18.53 2.96 13.94
N PRO A 242 17.81 4.07 14.20
CA PRO A 242 17.70 4.66 15.53
C PRO A 242 17.19 3.67 16.60
N VAL A 243 16.29 2.76 16.20
CA VAL A 243 15.73 1.72 17.07
C VAL A 243 16.80 0.71 17.48
N PHE A 244 17.62 0.25 16.53
CA PHE A 244 18.73 -0.66 16.80
C PHE A 244 19.78 0.02 17.68
N ALA A 245 20.19 1.24 17.33
CA ALA A 245 21.19 2.01 18.07
C ALA A 245 20.78 2.25 19.52
N ALA A 246 19.54 2.69 19.75
CA ALA A 246 19.00 2.89 21.10
C ALA A 246 19.04 1.59 21.92
N ARG A 247 18.66 0.45 21.33
CA ARG A 247 18.69 -0.83 22.02
C ARG A 247 20.11 -1.32 22.32
N MET A 248 21.06 -1.06 21.43
CA MET A 248 22.48 -1.37 21.66
C MET A 248 23.06 -0.55 22.83
N VAL A 249 22.70 0.73 22.95
CA VAL A 249 23.10 1.58 24.09
C VAL A 249 22.53 1.04 25.41
N GLU A 250 21.26 0.63 25.44
CA GLU A 250 20.67 -0.01 26.63
C GLU A 250 21.41 -1.30 27.02
N CYS A 251 21.74 -2.14 26.03
CA CYS A 251 22.51 -3.35 26.27
C CYS A 251 23.90 -3.05 26.83
N GLY A 252 24.60 -2.06 26.27
CA GLY A 252 25.92 -1.63 26.76
C GLY A 252 25.88 -1.18 28.21
N ARG A 253 24.87 -0.37 28.59
CA ARG A 253 24.66 0.06 29.99
C ARG A 253 24.41 -1.12 30.93
N ALA A 254 23.69 -2.14 30.48
CA ALA A 254 23.42 -3.32 31.30
C ALA A 254 24.64 -4.24 31.44
N LEU A 255 25.52 -4.27 30.42
CA LEU A 255 26.74 -5.07 30.43
C LEU A 255 27.87 -4.42 31.25
N SER A 256 27.91 -3.08 31.32
CA SER A 256 29.05 -2.29 31.82
C SER A 256 29.60 -2.69 33.19
N SER A 257 28.77 -3.24 34.09
CA SER A 257 29.21 -3.66 35.44
C SER A 257 29.87 -5.04 35.49
N TYR A 258 29.93 -5.75 34.37
CA TYR A 258 30.42 -7.12 34.29
C TYR A 258 31.49 -7.34 33.23
N VAL A 259 31.73 -6.34 32.37
CA VAL A 259 32.73 -6.36 31.30
C VAL A 259 33.62 -5.14 31.42
N ASP A 260 34.86 -5.26 30.95
CA ASP A 260 35.88 -4.21 30.97
C ASP A 260 36.08 -3.55 29.60
N TRP A 261 35.10 -3.71 28.70
CA TRP A 261 35.12 -3.22 27.32
C TRP A 261 33.80 -2.55 26.95
N SER A 262 33.83 -1.67 25.94
CA SER A 262 32.64 -0.98 25.42
C SER A 262 31.99 -1.79 24.30
N LEU A 263 30.68 -2.04 24.42
CA LEU A 263 29.91 -2.80 23.43
C LEU A 263 29.95 -2.15 22.03
N VAL A 264 29.85 -0.82 21.97
CA VAL A 264 29.85 -0.09 20.70
C VAL A 264 31.23 -0.08 20.05
N GLU A 265 32.29 0.07 20.86
CA GLU A 265 33.67 0.03 20.35
C GLU A 265 34.02 -1.36 19.83
N VAL A 266 33.65 -2.42 20.55
CA VAL A 266 33.85 -3.80 20.08
C VAL A 266 33.10 -4.06 18.77
N LEU A 267 31.87 -3.53 18.61
CA LEU A 267 31.12 -3.72 17.37
C LEU A 267 31.75 -3.00 16.18
N ARG A 268 32.23 -1.75 16.38
CA ARG A 268 32.84 -0.94 15.31
C ARG A 268 34.28 -1.35 14.98
N GLY A 269 35.08 -1.67 15.99
CA GLY A 269 36.50 -2.03 15.84
C GLY A 269 36.73 -3.51 15.55
N GLY A 270 35.77 -4.38 15.90
CA GLY A 270 35.85 -5.82 15.63
C GLY A 270 36.89 -6.59 16.46
N GLU A 271 37.69 -5.89 17.26
CA GLU A 271 38.68 -6.50 18.14
C GLU A 271 38.00 -7.44 19.15
N ARG A 272 38.67 -8.57 19.47
CA ARG A 272 38.31 -9.51 20.54
C ARG A 272 37.04 -10.35 20.29
N LEU A 273 36.46 -10.36 19.09
CA LEU A 273 35.32 -11.24 18.75
C LEU A 273 35.68 -12.75 18.70
N ASP A 274 36.96 -13.08 18.75
CA ASP A 274 37.48 -14.44 18.93
C ASP A 274 37.37 -14.93 20.39
N ARG A 275 37.29 -14.00 21.36
CA ARG A 275 37.13 -14.33 22.77
C ARG A 275 35.69 -14.65 23.13
N VAL A 276 35.49 -15.82 23.74
CA VAL A 276 34.17 -16.32 24.15
C VAL A 276 33.46 -15.35 25.11
N ASP A 277 34.18 -14.73 26.04
CA ASP A 277 33.61 -13.81 27.01
C ASP A 277 33.23 -12.43 26.43
N VAL A 278 33.64 -12.14 25.19
CA VAL A 278 33.25 -10.94 24.42
C VAL A 278 32.16 -11.28 23.41
N VAL A 279 32.36 -12.35 22.62
CA VAL A 279 31.45 -12.69 21.52
C VAL A 279 30.04 -13.04 22.00
N GLN A 280 29.89 -13.72 23.15
CA GLN A 280 28.56 -14.12 23.62
C GLN A 280 27.72 -12.92 24.09
N PRO A 281 28.24 -11.99 24.91
CA PRO A 281 27.51 -10.76 25.24
C PRO A 281 27.22 -9.87 24.03
N VAL A 282 28.15 -9.74 23.08
CA VAL A 282 27.94 -8.93 21.87
C VAL A 282 26.84 -9.54 20.99
N LEU A 283 26.89 -10.85 20.72
CA LEU A 283 25.85 -11.55 19.96
C LEU A 283 24.48 -11.45 20.62
N TRP A 284 24.44 -11.55 21.95
CA TRP A 284 23.21 -11.34 22.71
C TRP A 284 22.64 -9.94 22.47
N ALA A 285 23.47 -8.90 22.57
CA ALA A 285 23.05 -7.51 22.37
C ALA A 285 22.53 -7.29 20.94
N VAL A 286 23.25 -7.77 19.92
CA VAL A 286 22.82 -7.68 18.52
C VAL A 286 21.47 -8.37 18.32
N MET A 287 21.31 -9.59 18.82
CA MET A 287 20.08 -10.36 18.69
C MET A 287 18.86 -9.68 19.33
N VAL A 288 19.00 -9.10 20.54
CA VAL A 288 17.88 -8.39 21.18
C VAL A 288 17.58 -7.05 20.51
N SER A 289 18.59 -6.39 19.94
CA SER A 289 18.42 -5.16 19.15
C SER A 289 17.70 -5.43 17.83
N LEU A 290 18.06 -6.50 17.10
CA LEU A 290 17.32 -6.94 15.91
C LEU A 290 15.85 -7.28 16.24
N ALA A 291 15.60 -7.93 17.39
CA ALA A 291 14.24 -8.22 17.82
C ALA A 291 13.41 -6.96 18.12
N GLU A 292 14.05 -5.85 18.52
CA GLU A 292 13.37 -4.56 18.67
C GLU A 292 13.11 -3.89 17.32
N VAL A 293 14.02 -4.01 16.35
CA VAL A 293 13.77 -3.54 14.97
C VAL A 293 12.58 -4.26 14.36
N TRP A 294 12.50 -5.58 14.47
CA TRP A 294 11.30 -6.32 14.04
C TRP A 294 10.02 -5.80 14.72
N ARG A 295 10.11 -5.46 16.02
CA ARG A 295 8.98 -4.89 16.75
C ARG A 295 8.54 -3.54 16.20
N SER A 296 9.47 -2.67 15.83
CA SER A 296 9.13 -1.33 15.33
C SER A 296 8.39 -1.37 13.99
N TYR A 297 8.55 -2.45 13.22
CA TYR A 297 7.74 -2.72 12.02
C TYR A 297 6.44 -3.51 12.31
N GLY A 298 6.02 -3.60 13.58
CA GLY A 298 4.78 -4.24 13.99
C GLY A 298 4.82 -5.77 14.09
N VAL A 299 5.97 -6.41 13.84
CA VAL A 299 6.09 -7.87 13.89
C VAL A 299 6.06 -8.37 15.33
N THR A 300 4.95 -9.01 15.70
CA THR A 300 4.78 -9.65 17.01
C THR A 300 4.97 -11.17 16.90
N PRO A 301 6.01 -11.75 17.52
CA PRO A 301 6.24 -13.18 17.45
C PRO A 301 5.19 -13.97 18.23
N ALA A 302 4.72 -15.08 17.66
CA ALA A 302 3.86 -16.03 18.36
C ALA A 302 4.65 -16.89 19.36
N ALA A 303 5.94 -17.10 19.12
CA ALA A 303 6.85 -17.80 20.01
C ALA A 303 8.30 -17.34 19.81
N VAL A 304 9.16 -17.70 20.77
CA VAL A 304 10.61 -17.50 20.69
C VAL A 304 11.33 -18.80 21.01
N VAL A 305 12.41 -19.10 20.29
CA VAL A 305 13.24 -20.30 20.51
C VAL A 305 14.71 -19.90 20.53
N GLY A 306 15.45 -20.26 21.59
CA GLY A 306 16.91 -20.07 21.65
C GLY A 306 17.67 -21.38 21.39
N HIS A 307 18.96 -21.32 21.04
CA HIS A 307 19.84 -22.49 21.01
C HIS A 307 21.10 -22.28 21.87
N SER A 308 21.48 -23.31 22.66
CA SER A 308 22.66 -23.38 23.55
C SER A 308 22.84 -22.18 24.50
N GLN A 309 23.37 -21.06 24.02
CA GLN A 309 23.55 -19.82 24.80
C GLN A 309 22.26 -18.97 24.85
N GLY A 310 21.38 -19.11 23.85
CA GLY A 310 20.04 -18.52 23.86
C GLY A 310 19.06 -19.18 24.86
N ARG A 311 19.46 -20.27 25.54
CA ARG A 311 18.69 -20.94 26.61
C ARG A 311 19.35 -20.86 27.99
N SER A 312 20.43 -20.10 28.17
CA SER A 312 21.30 -20.21 29.34
C SER A 312 20.62 -19.90 30.67
N ARG A 313 20.95 -20.69 31.70
CA ARG A 313 20.40 -20.58 33.06
C ARG A 313 21.56 -20.39 34.05
N ARG A 314 22.01 -19.14 34.25
CA ARG A 314 22.67 -18.58 35.48
C ARG A 314 23.32 -17.21 35.18
N ARG A 315 23.21 -16.30 36.17
CA ARG A 315 23.42 -14.83 36.14
C ARG A 315 22.51 -14.08 35.15
N VAL A 316 21.97 -12.96 35.60
CA VAL A 316 20.85 -12.24 34.98
C VAL A 316 21.34 -10.85 34.62
N TRP A 317 21.39 -10.54 33.33
CA TRP A 317 21.54 -9.17 32.86
C TRP A 317 20.19 -8.48 32.95
N PRO A 318 20.10 -7.29 33.55
CA PRO A 318 18.84 -6.58 33.67
C PRO A 318 18.47 -5.89 32.35
N VAL A 319 18.27 -6.64 31.25
CA VAL A 319 17.53 -6.15 30.07
C VAL A 319 16.34 -7.04 29.79
N ARG A 320 15.15 -6.48 29.99
CA ARG A 320 13.89 -7.21 29.88
C ARG A 320 13.63 -7.52 28.41
N CYS A 321 13.33 -8.79 28.09
CA CYS A 321 12.79 -9.08 26.78
C CYS A 321 11.42 -8.41 26.67
N PRO A 322 11.18 -7.51 25.71
CA PRO A 322 9.89 -6.84 25.58
C PRO A 322 8.73 -7.81 25.38
N TRP A 323 9.03 -9.01 24.87
CA TRP A 323 8.09 -10.05 24.46
C TRP A 323 7.79 -11.11 25.54
N MET A 324 8.50 -11.10 26.68
CA MET A 324 8.25 -12.03 27.78
C MET A 324 7.33 -11.40 28.83
N THR A 325 6.08 -11.86 28.90
CA THR A 325 5.15 -11.49 29.97
C THR A 325 5.43 -12.30 31.23
N GLY A 326 6.21 -11.74 32.14
CA GLY A 326 6.63 -12.33 33.43
C GLY A 326 7.98 -11.79 33.90
N ARG A 327 8.56 -12.34 34.98
CA ARG A 327 9.97 -12.08 35.39
C ARG A 327 10.97 -12.79 34.45
N GLY A 328 10.70 -12.77 33.14
CA GLY A 328 11.48 -13.40 32.09
C GLY A 328 12.52 -12.43 31.54
N TRP A 329 13.78 -12.64 31.93
CA TRP A 329 14.94 -11.95 31.37
C TRP A 329 15.58 -12.85 30.31
N TRP A 330 16.16 -12.27 29.26
CA TRP A 330 17.17 -13.00 28.49
C TRP A 330 18.34 -13.28 29.42
N ARG A 331 18.73 -14.54 29.53
CA ARG A 331 19.80 -14.98 30.43
C ARG A 331 20.99 -15.39 29.58
N CYS A 332 22.03 -14.57 29.59
CA CYS A 332 23.36 -14.96 29.14
C CYS A 332 24.23 -15.13 30.40
N GLY A 333 25.06 -16.16 30.49
CA GLY A 333 25.78 -16.47 31.71
C GLY A 333 27.28 -16.42 31.51
N VAL A 334 27.96 -15.44 32.12
CA VAL A 334 29.42 -15.49 32.30
C VAL A 334 29.69 -15.96 33.75
N GLY A 335 30.28 -17.15 33.89
CA GLY A 335 30.72 -17.67 35.18
C GLY A 335 32.11 -17.13 35.52
N ARG A 336 32.33 -16.65 36.76
CA ARG A 336 33.69 -16.48 37.28
C ARG A 336 34.28 -17.87 37.54
N CYS A 337 35.31 -18.21 36.77
CA CYS A 337 36.19 -19.38 36.88
C CYS A 337 35.57 -20.78 36.66
N GLY A 338 36.31 -21.63 35.96
CA GLY A 338 35.84 -22.88 35.35
C GLY A 338 35.35 -23.95 36.33
N ARG A 339 34.17 -24.51 36.03
CA ARG A 339 33.76 -25.94 36.08
C ARG A 339 32.24 -26.04 36.03
N LEU A 340 31.71 -26.81 35.06
CA LEU A 340 30.28 -27.07 34.89
C LEU A 340 29.79 -28.22 35.80
N ARG A 341 28.66 -28.01 36.49
CA ARG A 341 27.77 -29.08 36.98
C ARG A 341 26.31 -28.72 36.70
N VAL A 342 25.53 -29.69 36.23
CA VAL A 342 24.14 -29.56 35.77
C VAL A 342 23.19 -30.23 36.77
N VAL A 343 22.15 -29.51 37.25
CA VAL A 343 20.94 -30.11 37.84
C VAL A 343 19.69 -29.23 37.61
N GLY A 344 18.59 -29.82 37.09
CA GLY A 344 17.21 -29.57 37.57
C GLY A 344 16.15 -28.89 36.68
N ARG A 345 15.18 -29.70 36.21
CA ARG A 345 13.79 -29.52 35.67
C ARG A 345 13.09 -28.14 35.55
N TRP A 346 12.16 -28.01 34.57
CA TRP A 346 11.15 -26.95 34.43
C TRP A 346 9.72 -27.50 34.26
N ARG A 347 8.73 -26.81 34.85
CA ARG A 347 7.27 -27.00 34.65
C ARG A 347 6.76 -26.14 33.48
N ARG A 348 5.77 -26.66 32.73
CA ARG A 348 5.06 -26.01 31.59
C ARG A 348 4.39 -24.68 31.99
N TRP A 349 4.42 -23.68 31.10
CA TRP A 349 3.72 -22.40 31.23
C TRP A 349 2.48 -22.34 30.31
N ARG A 350 1.36 -21.78 30.81
CA ARG A 350 0.13 -21.48 30.05
C ARG A 350 0.00 -19.96 29.85
N PHE A 351 -0.41 -19.54 28.66
CA PHE A 351 -0.81 -18.16 28.35
C PHE A 351 -2.18 -17.84 28.94
N ARG A 352 -2.34 -16.66 29.56
CA ARG A 352 -3.65 -16.10 29.96
C ARG A 352 -4.18 -15.26 28.80
N ARG A 353 -5.28 -15.69 28.16
CA ARG A 353 -6.04 -14.87 27.21
C ARG A 353 -6.71 -13.72 27.98
N ARG A 354 -6.64 -12.48 27.45
CA ARG A 354 -7.56 -11.40 27.85
C ARG A 354 -8.95 -11.76 27.32
N LYS A 355 -9.97 -11.73 28.17
CA LYS A 355 -11.38 -11.88 27.76
C LYS A 355 -11.87 -10.58 27.10
N PRO A 356 -12.72 -10.64 26.07
CA PRO A 356 -13.55 -9.51 25.66
C PRO A 356 -14.71 -9.32 26.64
N LEU A 357 -15.13 -8.07 26.82
CA LEU A 357 -16.33 -7.66 27.57
C LEU A 357 -17.59 -8.16 26.85
N GLY A 358 -18.54 -8.76 27.57
CA GLY A 358 -19.83 -9.21 27.03
C GLY A 358 -20.59 -10.21 27.92
N CYS A 359 -21.47 -9.65 28.75
CA CYS A 359 -22.69 -10.13 29.42
C CYS A 359 -23.26 -11.59 29.23
N TRP A 360 -23.57 -12.19 30.39
CA TRP A 360 -24.66 -13.15 30.77
C TRP A 360 -24.48 -14.71 30.68
N PRO A 361 -25.15 -15.51 31.57
CA PRO A 361 -24.56 -16.65 32.31
C PRO A 361 -25.15 -18.07 32.07
N THR A 362 -24.60 -19.07 32.80
CA THR A 362 -25.05 -20.49 33.09
C THR A 362 -24.69 -21.58 32.06
N PHE A 363 -24.28 -22.85 32.33
CA PHE A 363 -23.85 -23.75 33.45
C PHE A 363 -22.99 -24.91 32.76
N PRO A 364 -22.51 -26.05 33.36
CA PRO A 364 -21.14 -26.58 33.21
C PRO A 364 -20.99 -28.08 32.78
N ARG A 365 -19.73 -28.54 32.68
CA ARG A 365 -19.22 -29.94 32.52
C ARG A 365 -19.37 -30.55 31.11
N TRP A 366 -18.42 -31.30 30.53
CA TRP A 366 -17.65 -32.43 31.09
C TRP A 366 -16.27 -32.66 30.46
N VAL A 367 -15.47 -33.41 31.22
CA VAL A 367 -14.14 -34.00 30.98
C VAL A 367 -14.21 -35.12 29.94
N TRP A 368 -13.12 -35.42 29.21
CA TRP A 368 -12.46 -36.75 29.21
C TRP A 368 -11.08 -36.71 28.52
N ARG A 369 -10.12 -37.38 29.18
CA ARG A 369 -8.75 -37.65 28.74
C ARG A 369 -8.73 -38.91 27.86
N ARG A 370 -7.76 -39.00 26.94
CA ARG A 370 -6.60 -39.89 27.15
C ARG A 370 -5.33 -39.12 26.82
#